data_AF-A0A2V3HNR0-F1
#
_entry.id   AF-A0A2V3HNR0-F1
#
_cell.length_a   1.000
_cell.length_b   1.000
_cell.length_c   1.000
_cell.angle_alpha   90.00
_cell.angle_beta   90.00
_cell.angle_gamma   90.00
#
_symmetry.space_group_name_H-M   'P 1'
#
loop_
_entity.id
_entity.type
_entity.pdbx_description
1 polymer ?
#
loop_
_entity_poly.entity_id
_entity_poly.type
_entity_poly.pdbx_seq_one_letter_code
_entity_poly.pdbx_strand_id
1 'polypeptide(L)'
;TIASNLETIYELTLEDFSPNMYERDADGSITQLPTVSSDCSEFSAAADSVGRGFTTIMTLNLFDQETNYELDHISSSWVETYASQDMLVLAEPANDWWWYWRNDAFEEATNIHVFDISDVGQTTYIASGRITGTVNDQFSLSEYNGVIRVATTEDVWGRWWLEDGEEWTGPTNNVYTLAPTECMIPEGCEGDDELLQLGHLGDIAPGERIWSSRFIGDKGYLVTFRNIDPLWTINLSDPTNPHIMGELEVPGVSTYIHPLGEDHLLTIGMAGGEDGLGLDWGNTQISLFNVSDFSNPTLADAQQLSPVDETDENFWSWNWGYSEATYEHKAFTYWAPAEKLAVPLTTWRYTYDERVIDGRTYTYSGYEYVSQLVLLNVDAANDSLSIHGTVDHSGFYNPDGLNSYWYSGDTSIRRSIFMGNESTGTFVYAFSSAGVTVTRVDNMSLSATVELPGLESNDPIYYDDGDTVRPDGEEEDSKEDDESSSSDN
;
A
#
# COMPACT_ATOMS: atom_id res chain seq x y z
N THR A 1 39.79 -9.50 13.08
CA THR A 1 40.75 -9.08 12.02
C THR A 1 40.18 -9.51 10.68
N ILE A 2 40.63 -8.94 9.55
CA ILE A 2 40.17 -9.39 8.21
C ILE A 2 40.32 -10.92 8.06
N ALA A 3 41.41 -11.49 8.56
CA ALA A 3 41.64 -12.94 8.54
C ALA A 3 40.57 -13.75 9.30
N SER A 4 40.14 -13.27 10.47
CA SER A 4 39.07 -13.91 11.25
C SER A 4 37.73 -13.82 10.55
N ASN A 5 37.43 -12.72 9.86
CA ASN A 5 36.18 -12.59 9.10
C ASN A 5 36.16 -13.55 7.90
N LEU A 6 37.28 -13.70 7.20
CA LEU A 6 37.39 -14.65 6.08
C LEU A 6 37.24 -16.09 6.54
N GLU A 7 37.84 -16.45 7.69
CA GLU A 7 37.68 -17.79 8.27
C GLU A 7 36.20 -18.07 8.59
N THR A 8 35.50 -17.14 9.24
CA THR A 8 34.06 -17.26 9.48
C THR A 8 33.26 -17.40 8.18
N ILE A 9 33.56 -16.61 7.14
CA ILE A 9 32.86 -16.70 5.85
C ILE A 9 33.06 -18.06 5.18
N TYR A 10 34.27 -18.63 5.25
CA TYR A 10 34.56 -19.94 4.66
C TYR A 10 33.97 -21.11 5.44
N GLU A 11 33.60 -20.92 6.71
CA GLU A 11 32.90 -21.92 7.52
C GLU A 11 31.39 -21.94 7.27
N LEU A 12 30.84 -20.90 6.62
CA LEU A 12 29.40 -20.84 6.32
C LEU A 12 29.01 -21.89 5.27
N THR A 13 27.85 -22.47 5.48
CA THR A 13 27.19 -23.48 4.64
C THR A 13 25.94 -22.89 4.00
N LEU A 14 25.35 -23.58 3.02
CA LEU A 14 24.07 -23.16 2.43
C LEU A 14 22.95 -23.07 3.49
N GLU A 15 22.99 -23.96 4.49
CA GLU A 15 22.03 -23.96 5.61
C GLU A 15 22.08 -22.66 6.44
N ASP A 16 23.25 -22.01 6.50
CA ASP A 16 23.41 -20.72 7.20
C ASP A 16 22.78 -19.54 6.44
N PHE A 17 22.50 -19.72 5.14
CA PHE A 17 21.90 -18.68 4.29
C PHE A 17 20.46 -18.99 3.87
N SER A 18 20.08 -20.27 3.82
CA SER A 18 18.75 -20.69 3.39
C SER A 18 17.67 -20.31 4.41
N PRO A 19 16.45 -19.97 3.96
CA PRO A 19 15.31 -19.83 4.84
C PRO A 19 15.12 -21.10 5.68
N ASN A 20 14.81 -20.96 6.97
CA ASN A 20 14.53 -22.10 7.85
C ASN A 20 13.03 -22.19 8.11
N MET A 21 12.45 -23.38 7.95
CA MET A 21 11.05 -23.64 8.25
C MET A 21 10.91 -24.65 9.38
N TYR A 22 9.97 -24.39 10.29
CA TYR A 22 9.72 -25.22 11.46
C TYR A 22 8.22 -25.51 11.59
N GLU A 23 7.86 -26.76 11.79
CA GLU A 23 6.52 -27.20 12.14
C GLU A 23 6.42 -27.44 13.65
N ARG A 24 5.32 -27.00 14.26
CA ARG A 24 5.02 -27.26 15.66
C ARG A 24 3.86 -28.23 15.77
N ASP A 25 4.14 -29.43 16.26
CA ASP A 25 3.17 -30.50 16.45
C ASP A 25 2.21 -30.22 17.62
N ALA A 26 1.09 -30.93 17.65
CA ALA A 26 0.06 -30.81 18.69
C ALA A 26 0.55 -31.20 20.10
N ASP A 27 1.59 -32.03 20.21
CA ASP A 27 2.24 -32.38 21.47
C ASP A 27 3.32 -31.36 21.90
N GLY A 28 3.56 -30.35 21.05
CA GLY A 28 4.53 -29.29 21.26
C GLY A 28 5.94 -29.58 20.76
N SER A 29 6.21 -30.71 20.09
CA SER A 29 7.49 -30.90 19.38
C SER A 29 7.63 -29.91 18.24
N ILE A 30 8.89 -29.60 17.90
CA ILE A 30 9.25 -28.74 16.78
C ILE A 30 10.10 -29.57 15.83
N THR A 31 9.67 -29.68 14.58
CA THR A 31 10.37 -30.38 13.51
C THR A 31 10.85 -29.37 12.48
N GLN A 32 12.14 -29.41 12.12
CA GLN A 32 12.67 -28.57 11.04
C GLN A 32 12.29 -29.21 9.70
N LEU A 33 11.72 -28.41 8.82
CA LEU A 33 11.29 -28.82 7.49
C LEU A 33 12.38 -28.40 6.47
N PRO A 34 12.74 -29.28 5.52
CA PRO A 34 13.71 -28.93 4.49
C PRO A 34 13.12 -27.84 3.59
N THR A 35 13.91 -26.80 3.39
CA THR A 35 13.62 -25.67 2.49
C THR A 35 14.48 -25.69 1.24
N VAL A 36 15.48 -26.57 1.20
CA VAL A 36 16.49 -26.64 0.14
C VAL A 36 16.66 -28.07 -0.31
N SER A 37 16.71 -28.28 -1.62
CA SER A 37 17.01 -29.56 -2.25
C SER A 37 18.52 -29.75 -2.44
N SER A 38 18.96 -30.96 -2.75
CA SER A 38 20.39 -31.25 -2.94
C SER A 38 20.99 -30.66 -4.23
N ASP A 39 20.16 -30.25 -5.19
CA ASP A 39 20.59 -29.71 -6.48
C ASP A 39 20.31 -28.21 -6.64
N CYS A 40 19.73 -27.56 -5.63
CA CYS A 40 19.39 -26.13 -5.61
C CYS A 40 18.47 -25.71 -6.76
N SER A 41 17.68 -26.64 -7.32
CA SER A 41 16.78 -26.37 -8.46
C SER A 41 15.68 -25.35 -8.16
N GLU A 42 15.35 -25.17 -6.87
CA GLU A 42 14.39 -24.19 -6.37
C GLU A 42 14.92 -22.75 -6.38
N PHE A 43 16.22 -22.51 -6.59
CA PHE A 43 16.79 -21.16 -6.56
C PHE A 43 16.88 -20.55 -7.95
N SER A 44 16.24 -19.40 -8.11
CA SER A 44 16.31 -18.56 -9.30
C SER A 44 16.89 -17.18 -8.96
N ALA A 45 17.59 -16.56 -9.90
CA ALA A 45 18.12 -15.21 -9.75
C ALA A 45 18.18 -14.51 -11.10
N ALA A 46 18.02 -13.18 -11.10
CA ALA A 46 18.32 -12.41 -12.30
C ALA A 46 19.85 -12.36 -12.51
N ALA A 47 20.29 -12.32 -13.76
CA ALA A 47 21.72 -12.31 -14.13
C ALA A 47 22.54 -11.21 -13.42
N ASP A 48 21.90 -10.09 -13.10
CA ASP A 48 22.53 -8.90 -12.51
C ASP A 48 21.80 -8.39 -11.23
N SER A 49 21.24 -9.28 -10.39
CA SER A 49 20.67 -8.86 -9.10
C SER A 49 21.76 -8.59 -8.06
N VAL A 50 21.61 -7.51 -7.28
CA VAL A 50 22.42 -7.24 -6.07
C VAL A 50 21.64 -7.44 -4.77
N GLY A 51 20.50 -8.14 -4.85
CA GLY A 51 19.67 -8.53 -3.70
C GLY A 51 20.48 -9.32 -2.67
N ARG A 52 20.22 -9.07 -1.38
CA ARG A 52 20.93 -9.71 -0.26
C ARG A 52 20.01 -10.63 0.58
N GLY A 53 18.86 -10.98 0.03
CA GLY A 53 17.85 -11.83 0.68
C GLY A 53 17.24 -12.82 -0.29
N PHE A 54 16.27 -13.58 0.21
CA PHE A 54 15.47 -14.49 -0.59
C PHE A 54 13.98 -14.16 -0.44
N THR A 55 13.29 -14.08 -1.56
CA THR A 55 11.83 -14.17 -1.61
C THR A 55 11.46 -15.63 -1.80
N THR A 56 10.62 -16.18 -0.92
CA THR A 56 10.17 -17.57 -0.99
C THR A 56 8.72 -17.62 -1.46
N ILE A 57 8.47 -18.36 -2.53
CA ILE A 57 7.14 -18.75 -2.98
C ILE A 57 6.86 -20.12 -2.35
N MET A 58 5.74 -20.23 -1.64
CA MET A 58 5.31 -21.47 -1.01
C MET A 58 3.95 -21.88 -1.56
N THR A 59 3.91 -23.01 -2.25
CA THR A 59 2.67 -23.58 -2.78
C THR A 59 2.18 -24.66 -1.83
N LEU A 60 0.96 -24.51 -1.32
CA LEU A 60 0.37 -25.39 -0.31
C LEU A 60 -0.94 -25.99 -0.81
N ASN A 61 -1.10 -27.31 -0.70
CA ASN A 61 -2.40 -27.94 -0.90
C ASN A 61 -3.22 -27.95 0.40
N LEU A 62 -4.22 -27.08 0.49
CA LEU A 62 -5.05 -26.92 1.68
C LEU A 62 -6.04 -28.06 1.94
N PHE A 63 -6.26 -28.95 0.97
CA PHE A 63 -7.29 -30.01 1.05
C PHE A 63 -6.73 -31.41 1.21
N ASP A 64 -5.41 -31.57 1.14
CA ASP A 64 -4.76 -32.85 1.39
C ASP A 64 -4.76 -33.18 2.89
N GLN A 65 -4.73 -34.47 3.21
CA GLN A 65 -4.66 -34.95 4.60
C GLN A 65 -3.26 -34.78 5.21
N GLU A 66 -2.25 -34.69 4.36
CA GLU A 66 -0.86 -34.42 4.72
C GLU A 66 -0.46 -33.06 4.12
N THR A 67 0.27 -32.26 4.88
CA THR A 67 0.77 -30.96 4.42
C THR A 67 1.85 -31.19 3.36
N ASN A 68 1.45 -31.15 2.09
CA ASN A 68 2.37 -31.13 0.96
C ASN A 68 2.65 -29.68 0.56
N TYR A 69 3.93 -29.37 0.36
CA TYR A 69 4.36 -28.04 -0.06
C TYR A 69 5.47 -28.11 -1.12
N GLU A 70 5.49 -27.10 -1.99
CA GLU A 70 6.56 -26.82 -2.95
C GLU A 70 7.13 -25.44 -2.63
N LEU A 71 8.44 -25.28 -2.77
CA LEU A 71 9.14 -24.03 -2.47
C LEU A 71 9.98 -23.62 -3.68
N ASP A 72 9.88 -22.35 -4.03
CA ASP A 72 10.77 -21.67 -4.95
C ASP A 72 11.36 -20.44 -4.27
N HIS A 73 12.61 -20.14 -4.58
CA HIS A 73 13.38 -19.05 -4.00
C HIS A 73 13.91 -18.14 -5.09
N ILE A 74 13.66 -16.84 -4.94
CA ILE A 74 14.31 -15.81 -5.77
C ILE A 74 15.31 -15.06 -4.91
N SER A 75 16.53 -14.91 -5.40
CA SER A 75 17.50 -13.98 -4.82
C SER A 75 16.99 -12.54 -4.98
N SER A 76 16.31 -12.04 -3.96
CA SER A 76 15.71 -10.71 -3.91
C SER A 76 15.52 -10.26 -2.46
N SER A 77 15.75 -8.98 -2.20
CA SER A 77 15.53 -8.38 -0.89
C SER A 77 14.05 -8.07 -0.59
N TRP A 78 13.29 -7.68 -1.61
CA TRP A 78 11.83 -7.47 -1.57
C TRP A 78 11.27 -7.45 -2.99
N VAL A 79 9.99 -7.79 -3.15
CA VAL A 79 9.33 -7.81 -4.45
C VAL A 79 7.92 -7.23 -4.37
N GLU A 80 7.51 -6.56 -5.44
CA GLU A 80 6.09 -6.33 -5.72
C GLU A 80 5.52 -7.60 -6.37
N THR A 81 4.33 -8.02 -5.91
CA THR A 81 3.73 -9.29 -6.31
C THR A 81 2.41 -9.06 -7.04
N TYR A 82 2.29 -9.66 -8.22
CA TYR A 82 1.06 -9.72 -8.99
C TYR A 82 0.77 -11.17 -9.39
N ALA A 83 -0.49 -11.59 -9.33
CA ALA A 83 -0.90 -12.90 -9.84
C ALA A 83 -2.16 -12.77 -10.70
N SER A 84 -2.13 -13.41 -11.88
CA SER A 84 -3.32 -13.73 -12.65
C SER A 84 -3.81 -15.13 -12.28
N GLN A 85 -4.71 -15.70 -13.08
CA GLN A 85 -5.20 -17.07 -12.84
C GLN A 85 -4.08 -18.11 -13.01
N ASP A 86 -3.21 -17.88 -14.00
CA ASP A 86 -2.27 -18.87 -14.49
C ASP A 86 -0.81 -18.39 -14.35
N MET A 87 -0.55 -17.11 -14.07
CA MET A 87 0.80 -16.58 -13.91
C MET A 87 1.00 -15.78 -12.62
N LEU A 88 2.17 -15.95 -12.00
CA LEU A 88 2.68 -15.14 -10.90
C LEU A 88 3.86 -14.31 -11.41
N VAL A 89 3.81 -13.00 -11.18
CA VAL A 89 4.81 -12.03 -11.60
C VAL A 89 5.39 -11.35 -10.37
N LEU A 90 6.70 -11.42 -10.21
CA LEU A 90 7.44 -10.74 -9.16
C LEU A 90 8.32 -9.65 -9.76
N ALA A 91 8.19 -8.43 -9.26
CA ALA A 91 9.01 -7.28 -9.65
C ALA A 91 9.99 -6.94 -8.53
N GLU A 92 11.26 -7.22 -8.77
CA GLU A 92 12.38 -6.96 -7.87
C GLU A 92 13.11 -5.68 -8.30
N PRO A 93 13.32 -4.69 -7.42
CA PRO A 93 14.25 -3.61 -7.71
C PRO A 93 15.67 -4.14 -7.87
N ALA A 94 16.29 -3.89 -9.03
CA ALA A 94 17.58 -4.46 -9.37
C ALA A 94 18.70 -4.04 -8.41
N ASN A 95 18.58 -2.85 -7.80
CA ASN A 95 19.55 -2.32 -6.84
C ASN A 95 18.87 -1.73 -5.60
N ASP A 96 19.49 -1.96 -4.45
CA ASP A 96 19.17 -1.28 -3.19
C ASP A 96 19.60 0.21 -3.23
N TRP A 97 18.84 1.08 -2.56
CA TRP A 97 19.07 2.54 -2.52
C TRP A 97 20.51 2.90 -2.11
N TRP A 98 21.13 2.10 -1.24
CA TRP A 98 22.50 2.33 -0.79
C TRP A 98 23.55 2.16 -1.90
N TRP A 99 23.30 1.28 -2.88
CA TRP A 99 24.25 1.00 -3.96
C TRP A 99 24.41 2.15 -4.96
N TYR A 100 23.43 3.06 -4.99
CA TYR A 100 23.54 4.29 -5.76
C TYR A 100 24.49 5.30 -5.12
N TRP A 101 24.86 5.15 -3.84
CA TRP A 101 25.69 6.15 -3.16
C TRP A 101 27.06 6.35 -3.85
N ARG A 102 27.26 7.54 -4.44
CA ARG A 102 28.46 7.92 -5.21
C ARG A 102 28.75 6.98 -6.39
N ASN A 103 27.72 6.32 -6.91
CA ASN A 103 27.80 5.45 -8.06
C ASN A 103 26.75 5.85 -9.09
N ASP A 104 27.23 6.36 -10.21
CA ASP A 104 26.46 6.79 -11.37
C ASP A 104 26.38 5.69 -12.47
N ALA A 105 27.08 4.58 -12.30
CA ALA A 105 27.10 3.47 -13.26
C ALA A 105 25.89 2.55 -13.15
N PHE A 106 25.13 2.60 -12.05
CA PHE A 106 23.90 1.83 -11.91
C PHE A 106 22.69 2.65 -12.34
N GLU A 107 21.92 2.13 -13.29
CA GLU A 107 20.63 2.67 -13.68
C GLU A 107 19.54 2.18 -12.71
N GLU A 108 18.48 2.96 -12.53
CA GLU A 108 17.29 2.49 -11.83
C GLU A 108 16.61 1.46 -12.72
N ALA A 109 16.46 0.25 -12.22
CA ALA A 109 15.90 -0.86 -12.99
C ALA A 109 15.14 -1.81 -12.07
N THR A 110 14.20 -2.53 -12.66
CA THR A 110 13.43 -3.58 -12.02
C THR A 110 13.61 -4.88 -12.81
N ASN A 111 13.99 -5.95 -12.11
CA ASN A 111 13.96 -7.30 -12.65
C ASN A 111 12.54 -7.85 -12.52
N ILE A 112 12.01 -8.41 -13.59
CA ILE A 112 10.70 -9.05 -13.65
C ILE A 112 10.93 -10.55 -13.72
N HIS A 113 10.33 -11.30 -12.80
CA HIS A 113 10.34 -12.75 -12.77
C HIS A 113 8.93 -13.27 -12.98
N VAL A 114 8.77 -14.32 -13.79
CA VAL A 114 7.47 -14.89 -14.11
C VAL A 114 7.46 -16.37 -13.81
N PHE A 115 6.40 -16.83 -13.17
CA PHE A 115 6.14 -18.21 -12.83
C PHE A 115 4.78 -18.63 -13.40
N ASP A 116 4.71 -19.86 -13.88
CA ASP A 116 3.46 -20.55 -14.19
C ASP A 116 2.88 -21.12 -12.89
N ILE A 117 1.61 -20.83 -12.63
CA ILE A 117 0.82 -21.32 -11.50
C ILE A 117 -0.49 -21.98 -11.96
N SER A 118 -0.61 -22.31 -13.24
CA SER A 118 -1.79 -22.94 -13.83
C SER A 118 -2.01 -24.37 -13.33
N ASP A 119 -0.93 -25.07 -13.00
CA ASP A 119 -0.96 -26.41 -12.43
C ASP A 119 -1.09 -26.35 -10.89
N VAL A 120 -2.20 -26.91 -10.39
CA VAL A 120 -2.50 -26.89 -8.95
C VAL A 120 -1.40 -27.59 -8.15
N GLY A 121 -0.82 -26.86 -7.20
CA GLY A 121 0.18 -27.40 -6.30
C GLY A 121 1.61 -27.28 -6.81
N GLN A 122 1.83 -26.67 -7.98
CA GLN A 122 3.16 -26.49 -8.59
C GLN A 122 3.40 -25.02 -8.95
N THR A 123 4.67 -24.62 -8.93
CA THR A 123 5.14 -23.30 -9.33
C THR A 123 6.34 -23.48 -10.25
N THR A 124 6.20 -23.13 -11.53
CA THR A 124 7.29 -23.33 -12.51
C THR A 124 7.87 -21.99 -12.95
N TYR A 125 9.16 -21.77 -12.75
CA TYR A 125 9.84 -20.59 -13.26
C TYR A 125 9.82 -20.56 -14.79
N ILE A 126 9.31 -19.47 -15.38
CA ILE A 126 9.22 -19.30 -16.83
C ILE A 126 10.40 -18.51 -17.35
N ALA A 127 10.65 -17.31 -16.83
CA ALA A 127 11.66 -16.41 -17.37
C ALA A 127 11.91 -15.21 -16.45
N SER A 128 13.01 -14.50 -16.72
CA SER A 128 13.20 -13.13 -16.20
C SER A 128 13.59 -12.12 -17.27
N GLY A 129 13.31 -10.85 -17.00
CA GLY A 129 13.79 -9.72 -17.80
C GLY A 129 14.06 -8.51 -16.93
N ARG A 130 14.64 -7.48 -17.53
CA ARG A 130 14.94 -6.22 -16.86
C ARG A 130 14.33 -5.06 -17.62
N ILE A 131 13.72 -4.14 -16.88
CA ILE A 131 13.17 -2.89 -17.38
C ILE A 131 13.71 -1.71 -16.58
N THR A 132 13.69 -0.52 -17.16
CA THR A 132 14.14 0.71 -16.49
C THR A 132 13.04 1.28 -15.60
N GLY A 133 13.44 1.87 -14.48
CA GLY A 133 12.57 2.49 -13.49
C GLY A 133 12.07 1.53 -12.41
N THR A 134 11.26 2.07 -11.50
CA THR A 134 10.64 1.35 -10.38
C THR A 134 9.14 1.16 -10.58
N VAL A 135 8.65 0.00 -10.13
CA VAL A 135 7.22 -0.36 -10.11
C VAL A 135 6.58 0.23 -8.85
N ASN A 136 5.41 0.88 -8.99
CA ASN A 136 4.74 1.55 -7.87
C ASN A 136 4.06 0.56 -6.91
N ASP A 137 3.27 -0.35 -7.46
CA ASP A 137 2.53 -1.37 -6.72
C ASP A 137 2.11 -2.54 -7.64
N GLN A 138 1.45 -3.54 -7.07
CA GLN A 138 0.85 -4.68 -7.76
C GLN A 138 -0.06 -4.35 -8.96
N PHE A 139 -0.67 -3.16 -9.02
CA PHE A 139 -1.54 -2.72 -10.12
C PHE A 139 -0.78 -2.07 -11.27
N SER A 140 0.50 -1.71 -11.04
CA SER A 140 1.47 -1.41 -12.09
C SER A 140 1.96 -2.65 -12.85
N LEU A 141 1.52 -3.85 -12.44
CA LEU A 141 1.77 -5.12 -13.11
C LEU A 141 0.48 -5.69 -13.65
N SER A 142 0.56 -6.34 -14.81
CA SER A 142 -0.56 -7.10 -15.35
C SER A 142 -0.11 -8.16 -16.34
N GLU A 143 -0.89 -9.24 -16.43
CA GLU A 143 -0.81 -10.23 -17.48
C GLU A 143 -2.07 -10.18 -18.35
N TYR A 144 -1.90 -10.27 -19.67
CA TYR A 144 -3.01 -10.47 -20.60
C TYR A 144 -2.56 -11.19 -21.87
N ASN A 145 -3.18 -12.34 -22.15
CA ASN A 145 -2.87 -13.19 -23.30
C ASN A 145 -1.38 -13.58 -23.37
N GLY A 146 -0.74 -13.83 -22.22
CA GLY A 146 0.68 -14.18 -22.13
C GLY A 146 1.64 -13.00 -22.27
N VAL A 147 1.13 -11.77 -22.37
CA VAL A 147 1.93 -10.55 -22.38
C VAL A 147 1.94 -9.95 -20.97
N ILE A 148 3.13 -9.78 -20.42
CA ILE A 148 3.35 -9.05 -19.17
C ILE A 148 3.41 -7.56 -19.47
N ARG A 149 2.73 -6.75 -18.68
CA ARG A 149 2.64 -5.30 -18.84
C ARG A 149 3.08 -4.66 -17.54
N VAL A 150 3.99 -3.70 -17.64
CA VAL A 150 4.60 -3.07 -16.48
C VAL A 150 4.61 -1.57 -16.65
N ALA A 151 4.07 -0.85 -15.68
CA ALA A 151 4.22 0.60 -15.57
C ALA A 151 5.36 0.92 -14.57
N THR A 152 6.27 1.81 -14.95
CA THR A 152 7.37 2.24 -14.08
C THR A 152 7.54 3.74 -14.06
N THR A 153 8.12 4.23 -12.97
CA THR A 153 8.64 5.60 -12.86
C THR A 153 10.16 5.55 -12.87
N GLU A 154 10.81 6.34 -13.71
CA GLU A 154 12.24 6.61 -13.65
C GLU A 154 12.45 7.89 -12.85
N ASP A 155 13.15 7.79 -11.73
CA ASP A 155 13.49 8.92 -10.86
C ASP A 155 14.91 8.79 -10.30
N VAL A 156 15.44 9.90 -9.82
CA VAL A 156 16.74 10.01 -9.14
C VAL A 156 16.57 9.84 -7.64
N TRP A 157 15.51 9.17 -7.19
CA TRP A 157 15.18 9.03 -5.77
C TRP A 157 16.33 8.38 -5.00
N GLY A 158 16.73 9.02 -3.89
CA GLY A 158 17.90 8.61 -3.11
C GLY A 158 19.26 9.08 -3.68
N ARG A 159 19.30 9.74 -4.84
CA ARG A 159 20.50 10.32 -5.45
C ARG A 159 20.45 11.85 -5.55
N TRP A 160 20.03 12.48 -4.46
CA TRP A 160 19.92 13.95 -4.28
C TRP A 160 21.17 14.76 -4.66
N TRP A 161 22.35 14.13 -4.79
CA TRP A 161 23.59 14.78 -5.26
C TRP A 161 23.69 14.88 -6.80
N LEU A 162 22.78 14.27 -7.55
CA LEU A 162 22.67 14.36 -9.02
C LEU A 162 21.64 15.40 -9.48
N GLU A 163 20.78 15.91 -8.58
CA GLU A 163 19.73 16.88 -8.89
C GLU A 163 20.27 18.24 -9.38
N ASP A 164 21.54 18.56 -9.09
CA ASP A 164 22.22 19.81 -9.49
C ASP A 164 22.82 19.77 -10.92
N GLY A 165 22.63 18.69 -11.69
CA GLY A 165 23.09 18.58 -13.07
C GLY A 165 22.21 19.36 -14.06
N GLU A 166 22.80 20.02 -15.06
CA GLU A 166 22.08 20.79 -16.11
C GLU A 166 21.17 19.94 -17.03
N GLU A 167 21.04 18.63 -16.81
CA GLU A 167 20.37 17.65 -17.70
C GLU A 167 19.17 16.91 -17.08
N TRP A 168 18.92 17.00 -15.77
CA TRP A 168 17.76 16.31 -15.16
C TRP A 168 16.47 17.09 -15.39
N THR A 169 15.49 16.46 -16.06
CA THR A 169 14.21 17.10 -16.41
C THR A 169 13.04 16.74 -15.48
N GLY A 170 13.32 15.97 -14.41
CA GLY A 170 12.32 15.42 -13.50
C GLY A 170 12.00 13.95 -13.79
N PRO A 171 11.20 13.28 -12.93
CA PRO A 171 10.80 11.90 -13.17
C PRO A 171 10.08 11.72 -14.50
N THR A 172 10.20 10.54 -15.08
CA THR A 172 9.43 10.18 -16.29
C THR A 172 8.79 8.81 -16.10
N ASN A 173 7.63 8.61 -16.71
CA ASN A 173 6.88 7.37 -16.55
C ASN A 173 6.89 6.56 -17.84
N ASN A 174 6.88 5.25 -17.71
CA ASN A 174 6.99 4.31 -18.82
C ASN A 174 5.95 3.19 -18.70
N VAL A 175 5.58 2.63 -19.84
CA VAL A 175 4.85 1.37 -19.95
C VAL A 175 5.61 0.42 -20.86
N TYR A 176 5.93 -0.76 -20.34
CA TYR A 176 6.61 -1.85 -21.04
C TYR A 176 5.64 -3.00 -21.28
N THR A 177 5.81 -3.69 -22.40
CA THR A 177 5.17 -4.97 -22.69
C THR A 177 6.26 -6.01 -22.92
N LEU A 178 6.16 -7.14 -22.22
CA LEU A 178 7.16 -8.21 -22.22
C LEU A 178 6.49 -9.54 -22.56
N ALA A 179 7.22 -10.45 -23.17
CA ALA A 179 6.79 -11.83 -23.34
C ALA A 179 7.95 -12.81 -23.17
N PRO A 180 7.70 -14.01 -22.63
CA PRO A 180 8.71 -15.06 -22.61
C PRO A 180 8.99 -15.50 -24.04
N THR A 181 10.27 -15.72 -24.36
CA THR A 181 10.65 -16.35 -25.63
C THR A 181 11.41 -17.63 -25.40
N GLU A 182 10.95 -18.72 -26.01
CA GLU A 182 11.72 -19.96 -26.07
C GLU A 182 12.95 -19.75 -26.96
N CYS A 183 14.13 -20.07 -26.42
CA CYS A 183 15.38 -19.94 -27.14
C CYS A 183 15.38 -20.82 -28.42
N MET A 184 15.40 -20.19 -29.60
CA MET A 184 15.25 -20.88 -30.88
C MET A 184 16.46 -21.73 -31.33
N ILE A 185 17.58 -21.74 -30.56
CA ILE A 185 18.82 -22.46 -30.93
C ILE A 185 19.36 -23.29 -29.75
N PRO A 186 18.93 -24.57 -29.61
CA PRO A 186 19.24 -25.41 -28.44
C PRO A 186 20.73 -25.62 -28.11
N GLU A 187 21.64 -25.42 -29.06
CA GLU A 187 23.10 -25.61 -28.86
C GLU A 187 23.86 -24.32 -28.51
N GLY A 188 23.16 -23.18 -28.39
CA GLY A 188 23.77 -21.87 -28.08
C GLY A 188 23.17 -21.15 -26.87
N CYS A 189 22.15 -21.72 -26.24
CA CYS A 189 21.53 -21.18 -25.03
C CYS A 189 22.31 -21.70 -23.81
N GLU A 190 23.43 -21.07 -23.48
CA GLU A 190 23.96 -21.10 -22.12
C GLU A 190 23.35 -19.91 -21.37
N GLY A 191 22.07 -20.02 -20.98
CA GLY A 191 21.34 -18.96 -20.29
C GLY A 191 19.89 -19.35 -19.99
N ASP A 192 19.38 -18.84 -18.88
CA ASP A 192 18.00 -18.98 -18.43
C ASP A 192 17.02 -18.36 -19.45
N ASP A 193 15.76 -18.81 -19.43
CA ASP A 193 14.71 -18.26 -20.28
C ASP A 193 14.53 -16.73 -20.01
N GLU A 194 14.57 -15.93 -21.08
CA GLU A 194 14.53 -14.47 -21.01
C GLU A 194 13.14 -13.91 -21.37
N LEU A 195 12.71 -12.87 -20.66
CA LEU A 195 11.60 -12.01 -21.05
C LEU A 195 12.09 -10.95 -22.03
N LEU A 196 11.59 -10.99 -23.26
CA LEU A 196 11.88 -9.96 -24.26
C LEU A 196 10.89 -8.82 -24.18
N GLN A 197 11.41 -7.60 -24.26
CA GLN A 197 10.61 -6.40 -24.47
C GLN A 197 10.01 -6.40 -25.88
N LEU A 198 8.68 -6.47 -25.96
CA LEU A 198 7.92 -6.38 -27.19
C LEU A 198 7.69 -4.93 -27.63
N GLY A 199 7.38 -4.06 -26.68
CA GLY A 199 7.04 -2.66 -26.90
C GLY A 199 7.35 -1.81 -25.67
N HIS A 200 7.48 -0.50 -25.91
CA HIS A 200 7.78 0.49 -24.89
C HIS A 200 7.12 1.82 -25.26
N LEU A 201 6.45 2.41 -24.28
CA LEU A 201 5.91 3.76 -24.32
C LEU A 201 6.54 4.53 -23.17
N GLY A 202 7.50 5.40 -23.48
CA GLY A 202 8.17 6.24 -22.50
C GLY A 202 7.69 7.70 -22.50
N ASP A 203 8.35 8.51 -21.68
CA ASP A 203 8.12 9.95 -21.54
C ASP A 203 6.66 10.34 -21.22
N ILE A 204 5.95 9.49 -20.47
CA ILE A 204 4.58 9.78 -20.02
C ILE A 204 4.67 10.78 -18.86
N ALA A 205 4.02 11.93 -19.03
CA ALA A 205 3.99 13.04 -18.05
C ALA A 205 5.38 13.41 -17.47
N PRO A 206 6.30 13.98 -18.26
CA PRO A 206 7.63 14.35 -17.78
C PRO A 206 7.57 15.35 -16.62
N GLY A 207 8.29 15.05 -15.54
CA GLY A 207 8.27 15.78 -14.29
C GLY A 207 7.24 15.31 -13.26
N GLU A 208 6.52 14.22 -13.55
CA GLU A 208 5.50 13.62 -12.67
C GLU A 208 5.82 12.16 -12.38
N ARG A 209 5.28 11.63 -11.28
CA ARG A 209 5.40 10.20 -10.92
C ARG A 209 4.05 9.52 -11.04
N ILE A 210 4.05 8.20 -11.26
CA ILE A 210 2.84 7.38 -11.13
C ILE A 210 2.39 7.36 -9.67
N TRP A 211 1.10 7.62 -9.46
CA TRP A 211 0.41 7.45 -8.16
C TRP A 211 -0.57 6.28 -8.17
N SER A 212 -1.14 5.97 -9.34
CA SER A 212 -1.97 4.80 -9.53
C SER A 212 -1.88 4.32 -10.95
N SER A 213 -2.10 3.02 -11.15
CA SER A 213 -2.16 2.43 -12.48
C SER A 213 -3.12 1.25 -12.48
N ARG A 214 -3.67 0.94 -13.65
CA ARG A 214 -4.56 -0.20 -13.83
C ARG A 214 -4.54 -0.67 -15.27
N PHE A 215 -4.50 -1.98 -15.45
CA PHE A 215 -4.65 -2.61 -16.76
C PHE A 215 -5.92 -3.45 -16.81
N ILE A 216 -6.69 -3.34 -17.89
CA ILE A 216 -7.95 -4.07 -18.10
C ILE A 216 -8.06 -4.44 -19.58
N GLY A 217 -8.07 -5.73 -19.90
CA GLY A 217 -8.14 -6.18 -21.30
C GLY A 217 -6.99 -5.58 -22.11
N ASP A 218 -7.30 -4.86 -23.19
CA ASP A 218 -6.35 -4.14 -24.05
C ASP A 218 -6.13 -2.66 -23.65
N LYS A 219 -6.65 -2.23 -22.49
CA LYS A 219 -6.57 -0.86 -21.98
C LYS A 219 -5.59 -0.75 -20.80
N GLY A 220 -4.82 0.32 -20.77
CA GLY A 220 -4.03 0.77 -19.63
C GLY A 220 -4.50 2.14 -19.14
N TYR A 221 -4.46 2.34 -17.82
CA TYR A 221 -4.80 3.60 -17.16
C TYR A 221 -3.66 3.96 -16.22
N LEU A 222 -3.16 5.18 -16.33
CA LEU A 222 -2.14 5.71 -15.43
C LEU A 222 -2.62 7.03 -14.86
N VAL A 223 -2.35 7.24 -13.60
CA VAL A 223 -2.59 8.47 -12.86
C VAL A 223 -1.22 8.98 -12.44
N THR A 224 -0.89 10.18 -12.89
CA THR A 224 0.35 10.87 -12.52
C THR A 224 0.01 12.14 -11.76
N PHE A 225 0.94 12.69 -10.99
CA PHE A 225 0.65 13.93 -10.27
C PHE A 225 1.88 14.79 -10.04
N ARG A 226 1.68 16.09 -10.21
CA ARG A 226 2.58 17.15 -9.73
C ARG A 226 1.83 18.26 -9.01
N ASN A 227 0.78 18.82 -9.63
CA ASN A 227 -0.13 19.80 -9.03
C ASN A 227 -1.61 19.48 -9.32
N ILE A 228 -1.87 18.80 -10.44
CA ILE A 228 -3.16 18.26 -10.89
C ILE A 228 -2.89 16.82 -11.39
N ASP A 229 -3.90 15.96 -11.35
CA ASP A 229 -3.81 14.56 -11.79
C ASP A 229 -4.37 14.40 -13.20
N PRO A 230 -3.52 14.21 -14.23
CA PRO A 230 -3.97 13.66 -15.48
C PRO A 230 -4.18 12.14 -15.39
N LEU A 231 -5.43 11.71 -15.60
CA LEU A 231 -5.75 10.33 -15.96
C LEU A 231 -5.38 10.09 -17.43
N TRP A 232 -4.36 9.27 -17.65
CA TRP A 232 -3.92 8.82 -18.97
C TRP A 232 -4.62 7.53 -19.37
N THR A 233 -5.04 7.46 -20.63
CA THR A 233 -5.60 6.24 -21.25
C THR A 233 -4.64 5.73 -22.33
N ILE A 234 -4.27 4.46 -22.26
CA ILE A 234 -3.23 3.85 -23.09
C ILE A 234 -3.78 2.62 -23.81
N ASN A 235 -3.66 2.60 -25.12
CA ASN A 235 -4.01 1.45 -25.94
C ASN A 235 -2.86 0.44 -25.94
N LEU A 236 -3.17 -0.80 -25.53
CA LEU A 236 -2.27 -1.94 -25.43
C LEU A 236 -2.74 -3.13 -26.29
N SER A 237 -3.64 -2.88 -27.25
CA SER A 237 -4.15 -3.93 -28.17
C SER A 237 -3.06 -4.52 -29.06
N ASP A 238 -2.09 -3.69 -29.48
CA ASP A 238 -0.85 -4.14 -30.11
C ASP A 238 0.29 -4.05 -29.09
N PRO A 239 0.76 -5.18 -28.54
CA PRO A 239 1.81 -5.15 -27.53
C PRO A 239 3.13 -4.61 -28.07
N THR A 240 3.35 -4.59 -29.38
CA THR A 240 4.60 -4.05 -29.96
C THR A 240 4.58 -2.54 -30.15
N ASN A 241 3.41 -1.90 -30.04
CA ASN A 241 3.22 -0.47 -30.27
C ASN A 241 2.19 0.16 -29.30
N PRO A 242 2.47 0.14 -27.98
CA PRO A 242 1.64 0.84 -26.99
C PRO A 242 1.63 2.35 -27.26
N HIS A 243 0.47 3.00 -27.12
CA HIS A 243 0.34 4.44 -27.35
C HIS A 243 -0.78 5.08 -26.54
N ILE A 244 -0.62 6.37 -26.22
CA ILE A 244 -1.61 7.18 -25.50
C ILE A 244 -2.81 7.46 -26.42
N MET A 245 -4.01 7.31 -25.87
CA MET A 245 -5.29 7.57 -26.54
C MET A 245 -5.91 8.90 -26.12
N GLY A 246 -5.82 9.23 -24.84
CA GLY A 246 -6.43 10.42 -24.25
C GLY A 246 -5.90 10.71 -22.86
N GLU A 247 -6.20 11.91 -22.40
CA GLU A 247 -5.78 12.49 -21.12
C GLU A 247 -6.96 13.27 -20.52
N LEU A 248 -7.13 13.19 -19.20
CA LEU A 248 -8.11 13.97 -18.47
C LEU A 248 -7.51 14.51 -17.18
N GLU A 249 -7.35 15.82 -17.10
CA GLU A 249 -6.92 16.50 -15.88
C GLU A 249 -8.08 16.69 -14.90
N VAL A 250 -7.91 16.23 -13.66
CA VAL A 250 -8.86 16.43 -12.56
C VAL A 250 -8.13 16.94 -11.31
N PRO A 251 -8.68 17.93 -10.58
CA PRO A 251 -8.12 18.35 -9.30
C PRO A 251 -8.07 17.21 -8.28
N GLY A 252 -6.95 17.15 -7.54
CA GLY A 252 -6.66 16.06 -6.61
C GLY A 252 -5.74 15.02 -7.24
N VAL A 253 -5.63 13.86 -6.59
CA VAL A 253 -4.91 12.70 -7.12
C VAL A 253 -5.60 11.41 -6.72
N SER A 254 -5.70 10.46 -7.65
CA SER A 254 -6.18 9.12 -7.36
C SER A 254 -5.01 8.20 -6.95
N THR A 255 -5.17 7.48 -5.85
CA THR A 255 -4.18 6.50 -5.37
C THR A 255 -4.57 5.06 -5.75
N TYR A 256 -5.86 4.81 -6.00
CA TYR A 256 -6.34 3.51 -6.43
C TYR A 256 -7.45 3.62 -7.49
N ILE A 257 -7.35 2.79 -8.53
CA ILE A 257 -8.32 2.70 -9.63
C ILE A 257 -9.04 1.34 -9.57
N HIS A 258 -10.35 1.39 -9.36
CA HIS A 258 -11.23 0.23 -9.41
C HIS A 258 -11.99 0.18 -10.75
N PRO A 259 -11.78 -0.85 -11.59
CA PRO A 259 -12.59 -1.10 -12.77
C PRO A 259 -14.07 -1.22 -12.46
N LEU A 260 -14.94 -0.53 -13.19
CA LEU A 260 -16.39 -0.64 -13.08
C LEU A 260 -17.00 -0.99 -14.44
N GLY A 261 -17.01 -2.29 -14.76
CA GLY A 261 -17.41 -2.76 -16.09
C GLY A 261 -16.38 -2.39 -17.16
N GLU A 262 -16.83 -2.22 -18.41
CA GLU A 262 -15.96 -1.92 -19.56
C GLU A 262 -15.76 -0.41 -19.81
N ASP A 263 -16.69 0.40 -19.30
CA ASP A 263 -16.88 1.81 -19.67
C ASP A 263 -16.71 2.78 -18.51
N HIS A 264 -16.50 2.31 -17.28
CA HIS A 264 -16.33 3.17 -16.10
C HIS A 264 -15.15 2.78 -15.23
N LEU A 265 -14.59 3.77 -14.55
CA LEU A 265 -13.62 3.59 -13.48
C LEU A 265 -14.11 4.31 -12.24
N LEU A 266 -13.90 3.69 -11.09
CA LEU A 266 -14.17 4.28 -9.79
C LEU A 266 -12.84 4.42 -9.06
N THR A 267 -12.45 5.63 -8.68
CA THR A 267 -11.18 5.88 -8.01
C THR A 267 -11.37 6.42 -6.61
N ILE A 268 -10.34 6.25 -5.80
CA ILE A 268 -10.19 6.90 -4.50
C ILE A 268 -8.83 7.58 -4.44
N GLY A 269 -8.78 8.72 -3.75
CA GLY A 269 -7.54 9.42 -3.46
C GLY A 269 -7.77 10.68 -2.66
N MET A 270 -6.91 11.67 -2.85
CA MET A 270 -6.95 12.95 -2.13
C MET A 270 -7.60 14.02 -3.01
N ALA A 271 -8.44 14.86 -2.40
CA ALA A 271 -9.07 15.99 -3.07
C ALA A 271 -8.03 17.05 -3.49
N GLY A 272 -8.37 17.83 -4.52
CA GLY A 272 -7.59 19.03 -4.87
C GLY A 272 -7.83 20.16 -3.88
N GLY A 273 -6.85 21.07 -3.75
CA GLY A 273 -7.01 22.29 -2.95
C GLY A 273 -8.15 23.20 -3.45
N GLU A 274 -8.54 24.22 -2.66
CA GLU A 274 -9.65 25.13 -2.98
C GLU A 274 -9.52 25.84 -4.35
N ASP A 275 -8.29 26.08 -4.81
CA ASP A 275 -7.97 26.68 -6.11
C ASP A 275 -7.72 25.64 -7.22
N GLY A 276 -7.94 24.36 -6.90
CA GLY A 276 -7.65 23.23 -7.77
C GLY A 276 -6.17 22.87 -7.88
N LEU A 277 -5.30 23.53 -7.11
CA LEU A 277 -3.86 23.28 -7.12
C LEU A 277 -3.41 22.59 -5.83
N GLY A 278 -2.57 21.55 -5.99
CA GLY A 278 -2.09 20.78 -4.87
C GLY A 278 -3.18 19.91 -4.24
N LEU A 279 -2.84 19.31 -3.08
CA LEU A 279 -3.70 18.34 -2.41
C LEU A 279 -4.28 18.90 -1.13
N ASP A 280 -5.57 18.66 -0.92
CA ASP A 280 -6.21 18.74 0.37
C ASP A 280 -6.07 17.39 1.09
N TRP A 281 -5.02 17.30 1.90
CA TRP A 281 -4.65 16.11 2.66
C TRP A 281 -5.71 15.68 3.68
N GLY A 282 -6.67 16.54 4.03
CA GLY A 282 -7.73 16.24 4.99
C GLY A 282 -9.00 15.64 4.36
N ASN A 283 -9.11 15.67 3.03
CA ASN A 283 -10.33 15.30 2.31
C ASN A 283 -10.07 14.15 1.33
N THR A 284 -10.80 13.05 1.52
CA THR A 284 -10.78 11.90 0.60
C THR A 284 -11.74 12.16 -0.55
N GLN A 285 -11.34 11.89 -1.78
CA GLN A 285 -12.21 12.05 -2.95
C GLN A 285 -12.48 10.70 -3.60
N ILE A 286 -13.76 10.43 -3.89
CA ILE A 286 -14.20 9.34 -4.76
C ILE A 286 -14.58 9.94 -6.10
N SER A 287 -14.00 9.42 -7.17
CA SER A 287 -14.25 9.93 -8.52
C SER A 287 -14.77 8.81 -9.42
N LEU A 288 -15.87 9.08 -10.14
CA LEU A 288 -16.41 8.20 -11.16
C LEU A 288 -16.03 8.75 -12.53
N PHE A 289 -15.31 7.97 -13.32
CA PHE A 289 -14.90 8.31 -14.68
C PHE A 289 -15.69 7.49 -15.68
N ASN A 290 -16.08 8.14 -16.78
CA ASN A 290 -16.62 7.50 -17.96
C ASN A 290 -15.51 7.41 -19.02
N VAL A 291 -15.18 6.20 -19.42
CA VAL A 291 -14.10 5.83 -20.35
C VAL A 291 -14.65 5.08 -21.58
N SER A 292 -15.95 5.23 -21.86
CA SER A 292 -16.60 4.66 -23.06
C SER A 292 -16.00 5.20 -24.37
N ASP A 293 -15.68 6.51 -24.41
CA ASP A 293 -14.79 7.08 -25.42
C ASP A 293 -13.36 7.09 -24.88
N PHE A 294 -12.61 6.05 -25.23
CA PHE A 294 -11.24 5.86 -24.74
C PHE A 294 -10.25 6.95 -25.21
N SER A 295 -10.60 7.75 -26.22
CA SER A 295 -9.78 8.89 -26.66
C SER A 295 -10.09 10.20 -25.94
N ASN A 296 -11.23 10.25 -25.24
CA ASN A 296 -11.70 11.44 -24.54
C ASN A 296 -12.44 11.04 -23.25
N PRO A 297 -11.72 10.52 -22.24
CA PRO A 297 -12.32 10.17 -20.96
C PRO A 297 -12.89 11.41 -20.27
N THR A 298 -13.95 11.23 -19.47
CA THR A 298 -14.60 12.33 -18.74
C THR A 298 -14.83 11.97 -17.29
N LEU A 299 -14.72 12.96 -16.39
CA LEU A 299 -15.18 12.84 -15.01
C LEU A 299 -16.72 12.92 -15.00
N ALA A 300 -17.37 11.81 -14.69
CA ALA A 300 -18.83 11.70 -14.60
C ALA A 300 -19.35 12.37 -13.33
N ASP A 301 -18.77 12.02 -12.19
CA ASP A 301 -19.11 12.61 -10.89
C ASP A 301 -17.93 12.50 -9.92
N ALA A 302 -17.91 13.34 -8.89
CA ALA A 302 -16.94 13.28 -7.81
C ALA A 302 -17.59 13.61 -6.46
N GLN A 303 -17.30 12.79 -5.46
CA GLN A 303 -17.77 12.95 -4.10
C GLN A 303 -16.58 13.11 -3.16
N GLN A 304 -16.44 14.30 -2.59
CA GLN A 304 -15.53 14.53 -1.47
C GLN A 304 -16.14 14.01 -0.17
N LEU A 305 -15.30 13.38 0.64
CA LEU A 305 -15.64 12.71 1.88
C LEU A 305 -14.72 13.20 2.98
N SER A 306 -15.33 13.72 4.04
CA SER A 306 -14.66 14.08 5.28
C SER A 306 -15.30 13.33 6.45
N PRO A 307 -14.51 12.82 7.41
CA PRO A 307 -15.05 12.19 8.61
C PRO A 307 -15.83 13.17 9.51
N VAL A 308 -15.60 14.49 9.35
CA VAL A 308 -16.27 15.54 10.11
C VAL A 308 -16.80 16.59 9.14
N ASP A 309 -18.03 17.06 9.38
CA ASP A 309 -18.65 18.10 8.57
C ASP A 309 -17.86 19.42 8.71
N GLU A 310 -17.41 19.99 7.59
CA GLU A 310 -16.66 21.25 7.56
C GLU A 310 -17.47 22.45 8.05
N THR A 311 -18.80 22.31 8.11
CA THR A 311 -19.70 23.34 8.67
C THR A 311 -19.75 23.33 10.20
N ASP A 312 -19.13 22.35 10.88
CA ASP A 312 -19.03 22.31 12.33
C ASP A 312 -18.17 23.48 12.85
N GLU A 313 -18.67 24.19 13.87
CA GLU A 313 -17.98 25.34 14.50
C GLU A 313 -16.62 24.99 15.12
N ASN A 314 -16.30 23.71 15.28
CA ASN A 314 -15.03 23.21 15.79
C ASN A 314 -14.30 22.33 14.77
N PHE A 315 -14.62 22.40 13.47
CA PHE A 315 -13.95 21.63 12.43
C PHE A 315 -12.41 21.79 12.48
N TRP A 316 -11.93 23.02 12.68
CA TRP A 316 -10.51 23.38 12.81
C TRP A 316 -9.79 22.78 14.03
N SER A 317 -10.52 22.19 14.99
CA SER A 317 -9.93 21.45 16.11
C SER A 317 -9.49 20.03 15.73
N TRP A 318 -9.97 19.51 14.60
CA TRP A 318 -9.66 18.17 14.12
C TRP A 318 -8.34 18.14 13.36
N ASN A 319 -7.63 17.02 13.49
CA ASN A 319 -6.51 16.73 12.61
C ASN A 319 -7.03 16.35 11.22
N TRP A 320 -6.12 16.30 10.25
CA TRP A 320 -6.46 15.86 8.90
C TRP A 320 -7.09 14.47 8.91
N GLY A 321 -8.26 14.36 8.27
CA GLY A 321 -8.93 13.10 8.07
C GLY A 321 -8.23 12.29 6.99
N TYR A 322 -8.27 10.96 7.12
CA TYR A 322 -7.75 10.06 6.10
C TYR A 322 -8.59 8.80 5.99
N SER A 323 -8.38 8.03 4.92
CA SER A 323 -9.05 6.76 4.65
C SER A 323 -8.05 5.62 4.60
N GLU A 324 -8.34 4.47 5.22
CA GLU A 324 -7.54 3.25 5.02
C GLU A 324 -7.48 2.85 3.52
N ALA A 325 -8.55 3.17 2.78
CA ALA A 325 -8.70 2.79 1.39
C ALA A 325 -7.82 3.59 0.41
N THR A 326 -7.17 4.68 0.84
CA THR A 326 -6.23 5.42 -0.03
C THR A 326 -4.85 4.76 -0.11
N TYR A 327 -4.50 3.86 0.82
CA TYR A 327 -3.23 3.12 0.80
C TYR A 327 -3.41 1.60 0.76
N GLU A 328 -4.55 1.07 1.22
CA GLU A 328 -4.85 -0.35 1.24
C GLU A 328 -6.14 -0.62 0.45
N HIS A 329 -5.98 -1.10 -0.79
CA HIS A 329 -7.10 -1.39 -1.69
C HIS A 329 -8.12 -2.38 -1.10
N LYS A 330 -7.73 -3.26 -0.15
CA LYS A 330 -8.67 -4.19 0.51
C LYS A 330 -9.65 -3.49 1.46
N ALA A 331 -9.39 -2.24 1.82
CA ALA A 331 -10.34 -1.42 2.56
C ALA A 331 -11.36 -0.75 1.62
N PHE A 332 -11.05 -0.59 0.33
CA PHE A 332 -11.99 -0.15 -0.70
C PHE A 332 -12.93 -1.30 -1.08
N THR A 333 -14.16 -1.28 -0.57
CA THR A 333 -15.11 -2.40 -0.76
C THR A 333 -16.26 -1.99 -1.66
N TYR A 334 -16.21 -2.40 -2.92
CA TYR A 334 -17.33 -2.23 -3.86
C TYR A 334 -18.13 -3.55 -4.02
N TRP A 335 -19.45 -3.47 -3.88
CA TRP A 335 -20.36 -4.59 -4.07
C TRP A 335 -21.29 -4.32 -5.25
N ALA A 336 -20.90 -4.84 -6.42
CA ALA A 336 -21.61 -4.65 -7.68
C ALA A 336 -23.11 -5.05 -7.63
N PRO A 337 -23.53 -6.17 -7.00
CA PRO A 337 -24.96 -6.54 -7.01
C PRO A 337 -25.91 -5.55 -6.32
N ALA A 338 -25.39 -4.63 -5.51
CA ALA A 338 -26.16 -3.59 -4.84
C ALA A 338 -25.67 -2.17 -5.20
N GLU A 339 -24.68 -2.07 -6.10
CA GLU A 339 -24.07 -0.81 -6.53
C GLU A 339 -23.63 0.07 -5.35
N LYS A 340 -23.03 -0.56 -4.33
CA LYS A 340 -22.57 0.13 -3.11
C LYS A 340 -21.06 0.12 -3.00
N LEU A 341 -20.51 1.26 -2.65
CA LEU A 341 -19.13 1.40 -2.19
C LEU A 341 -19.12 1.66 -0.68
N ALA A 342 -18.20 1.04 0.05
CA ALA A 342 -17.91 1.37 1.44
C ALA A 342 -16.48 1.91 1.56
N VAL A 343 -16.33 3.08 2.18
CA VAL A 343 -15.07 3.81 2.34
C VAL A 343 -14.86 4.14 3.82
N PRO A 344 -13.79 3.64 4.47
CA PRO A 344 -13.51 4.00 5.85
C PRO A 344 -12.92 5.40 5.92
N LEU A 345 -13.27 6.17 6.94
CA LEU A 345 -12.72 7.49 7.23
C LEU A 345 -12.43 7.59 8.72
N THR A 346 -11.31 8.21 9.05
CA THR A 346 -10.88 8.40 10.44
C THR A 346 -10.26 9.77 10.64
N THR A 347 -10.44 10.33 11.83
CA THR A 347 -9.71 11.50 12.31
C THR A 347 -9.70 11.48 13.84
N TRP A 348 -8.97 12.41 14.45
CA TRP A 348 -8.93 12.59 15.89
C TRP A 348 -8.65 14.06 16.23
N ARG A 349 -8.96 14.43 17.48
CA ARG A 349 -8.56 15.71 18.06
C ARG A 349 -8.16 15.56 19.52
N TYR A 350 -7.44 16.56 20.03
CA TYR A 350 -7.25 16.74 21.46
C TYR A 350 -8.10 17.93 21.93
N THR A 351 -8.95 17.71 22.92
CA THR A 351 -9.87 18.71 23.45
C THR A 351 -9.47 19.06 24.89
N TYR A 352 -9.57 20.34 25.23
CA TYR A 352 -9.48 20.85 26.60
C TYR A 352 -10.63 21.84 26.82
N ASP A 353 -11.52 21.54 27.77
CA ASP A 353 -12.61 22.43 28.19
C ASP A 353 -12.49 22.71 29.70
N GLU A 354 -12.82 23.93 30.08
CA GLU A 354 -12.83 24.38 31.48
C GLU A 354 -14.21 24.94 31.81
N ARG A 355 -14.93 24.27 32.70
CA ARG A 355 -16.28 24.66 33.11
C ARG A 355 -16.32 25.05 34.58
N VAL A 356 -16.85 26.23 34.86
CA VAL A 356 -17.09 26.69 36.23
C VAL A 356 -18.53 26.36 36.61
N ILE A 357 -18.72 25.41 37.54
CA ILE A 357 -20.02 25.02 38.09
C ILE A 357 -19.99 25.32 39.59
N ASP A 358 -20.94 26.13 40.07
CA ASP A 358 -21.06 26.52 41.48
C ASP A 358 -19.77 27.08 42.10
N GLY A 359 -18.99 27.83 41.32
CA GLY A 359 -17.72 28.43 41.75
C GLY A 359 -16.54 27.47 41.85
N ARG A 360 -16.69 26.23 41.36
CA ARG A 360 -15.61 25.26 41.19
C ARG A 360 -15.28 25.09 39.71
N THR A 361 -14.00 25.19 39.39
CA THR A 361 -13.49 24.93 38.04
C THR A 361 -13.30 23.44 37.84
N TYR A 362 -13.92 22.91 36.79
CA TYR A 362 -13.75 21.55 36.32
C TYR A 362 -13.05 21.60 34.96
N THR A 363 -11.87 20.99 34.88
CA THR A 363 -11.12 20.85 33.63
C THR A 363 -11.37 19.45 33.08
N TYR A 364 -11.74 19.38 31.81
CA TYR A 364 -11.92 18.12 31.10
C TYR A 364 -11.01 18.14 29.86
N SER A 365 -10.14 17.15 29.76
CA SER A 365 -9.19 17.07 28.66
C SER A 365 -8.97 15.63 28.21
N GLY A 366 -8.81 15.44 26.92
CA GLY A 366 -8.54 14.13 26.34
C GLY A 366 -8.65 14.12 24.83
N TYR A 367 -8.42 12.95 24.26
CA TYR A 367 -8.53 12.66 22.85
C TYR A 367 -9.94 12.22 22.48
N GLU A 368 -10.39 12.67 21.32
CA GLU A 368 -11.64 12.27 20.70
C GLU A 368 -11.33 11.69 19.32
N TYR A 369 -11.88 10.53 19.01
CA TYR A 369 -11.64 9.82 17.76
C TYR A 369 -12.92 9.75 16.94
N VAL A 370 -12.80 9.92 15.63
CA VAL A 370 -13.88 9.61 14.68
C VAL A 370 -13.41 8.43 13.85
N SER A 371 -14.23 7.38 13.79
CA SER A 371 -13.98 6.18 13.00
C SER A 371 -15.28 5.76 12.33
N GLN A 372 -15.36 5.95 11.02
CA GLN A 372 -16.60 5.81 10.26
C GLN A 372 -16.38 4.98 9.00
N LEU A 373 -17.43 4.31 8.54
CA LEU A 373 -17.51 3.67 7.22
C LEU A 373 -18.65 4.33 6.47
N VAL A 374 -18.29 5.18 5.50
CA VAL A 374 -19.25 5.88 4.65
C VAL A 374 -19.63 4.96 3.48
N LEU A 375 -20.93 4.79 3.29
CA LEU A 375 -21.51 4.05 2.17
C LEU A 375 -21.94 5.02 1.09
N LEU A 376 -21.59 4.72 -0.15
CA LEU A 376 -21.99 5.47 -1.34
C LEU A 376 -22.84 4.60 -2.27
N ASN A 377 -23.81 5.22 -2.92
CA ASN A 377 -24.45 4.72 -4.12
C ASN A 377 -23.54 5.01 -5.31
N VAL A 378 -23.30 4.00 -6.14
CA VAL A 378 -22.52 4.14 -7.38
C VAL A 378 -23.41 3.78 -8.56
N ASP A 379 -24.10 4.77 -9.10
CA ASP A 379 -25.00 4.59 -10.25
C ASP A 379 -24.25 4.91 -11.54
N ALA A 380 -23.53 3.91 -12.06
CA ALA A 380 -22.78 4.03 -13.31
C ALA A 380 -23.67 4.22 -14.54
N ALA A 381 -24.94 3.80 -14.48
CA ALA A 381 -25.88 3.97 -15.59
C ALA A 381 -26.31 5.44 -15.76
N ASN A 382 -26.35 6.19 -14.65
CA ASN A 382 -26.69 7.61 -14.63
C ASN A 382 -25.49 8.51 -14.31
N ASP A 383 -24.27 7.98 -14.33
CA ASP A 383 -23.03 8.73 -14.10
C ASP A 383 -23.07 9.53 -12.78
N SER A 384 -23.52 8.91 -11.67
CA SER A 384 -23.69 9.62 -10.40
C SER A 384 -23.24 8.87 -9.14
N LEU A 385 -22.74 9.63 -8.18
CA LEU A 385 -22.35 9.22 -6.85
C LEU A 385 -23.24 9.94 -5.82
N SER A 386 -23.60 9.23 -4.74
CA SER A 386 -24.27 9.89 -3.60
C SER A 386 -24.03 9.15 -2.30
N ILE A 387 -24.00 9.89 -1.20
CA ILE A 387 -23.88 9.29 0.14
C ILE A 387 -25.18 8.54 0.47
N HIS A 388 -25.04 7.26 0.79
CA HIS A 388 -26.13 6.37 1.20
C HIS A 388 -26.32 6.37 2.73
N GLY A 389 -25.23 6.39 3.49
CA GLY A 389 -25.26 6.43 4.94
C GLY A 389 -23.91 6.12 5.57
N THR A 390 -23.84 6.12 6.90
CA THR A 390 -22.60 5.92 7.63
C THR A 390 -22.76 4.87 8.72
N VAL A 391 -21.76 4.01 8.89
CA VAL A 391 -21.59 3.15 10.07
C VAL A 391 -20.53 3.77 10.96
N ASP A 392 -20.81 3.89 12.25
CA ASP A 392 -19.96 4.62 13.19
C ASP A 392 -19.35 3.68 14.25
N HIS A 393 -18.02 3.65 14.30
CA HIS A 393 -17.20 2.91 15.26
C HIS A 393 -16.54 3.84 16.29
N SER A 394 -16.78 5.15 16.24
CA SER A 394 -16.18 6.14 17.16
C SER A 394 -16.47 5.81 18.63
N GLY A 395 -17.63 5.22 18.92
CA GLY A 395 -18.02 4.79 20.26
C GLY A 395 -17.07 3.75 20.89
N PHE A 396 -16.37 2.94 20.09
CA PHE A 396 -15.39 1.99 20.61
C PHE A 396 -14.13 2.66 21.17
N TYR A 397 -13.83 3.89 20.71
CA TYR A 397 -12.64 4.64 21.10
C TYR A 397 -12.94 5.77 22.08
N ASN A 398 -14.23 6.11 22.23
CA ASN A 398 -14.74 7.20 23.07
C ASN A 398 -15.75 6.71 24.14
N PRO A 399 -15.45 5.68 24.96
CA PRO A 399 -16.44 5.06 25.85
C PRO A 399 -17.06 6.03 26.88
N ASP A 400 -16.29 7.01 27.34
CA ASP A 400 -16.70 8.06 28.28
C ASP A 400 -16.70 9.48 27.63
N GLY A 401 -16.72 9.55 26.29
CA GLY A 401 -16.67 10.80 25.53
C GLY A 401 -15.26 11.20 25.09
N LEU A 402 -14.35 11.45 26.04
CA LEU A 402 -12.93 11.66 25.75
C LEU A 402 -12.07 10.56 26.38
N ASN A 403 -11.04 10.16 25.65
CA ASN A 403 -9.99 9.29 26.15
C ASN A 403 -8.88 10.11 26.80
N SER A 404 -8.59 9.88 28.09
CA SER A 404 -7.51 10.61 28.79
C SER A 404 -6.13 10.31 28.24
N TYR A 405 -5.97 9.23 27.48
CA TYR A 405 -4.71 8.80 26.88
C TYR A 405 -4.83 8.66 25.36
N TRP A 406 -3.70 8.84 24.69
CA TRP A 406 -3.60 8.57 23.27
C TRP A 406 -3.79 7.07 23.01
N TYR A 407 -4.72 6.72 22.12
CA TYR A 407 -4.88 5.35 21.63
C TYR A 407 -3.71 5.00 20.71
N SER A 408 -2.89 4.03 21.13
CA SER A 408 -1.70 3.61 20.38
C SER A 408 -2.00 2.66 19.21
N GLY A 409 -3.21 2.11 19.15
CA GLY A 409 -3.65 1.26 18.04
C GLY A 409 -4.20 2.06 16.87
N ASP A 410 -4.58 1.35 15.81
CA ASP A 410 -5.25 1.93 14.65
C ASP A 410 -6.74 2.11 14.93
N THR A 411 -7.28 3.31 14.73
CA THR A 411 -8.71 3.60 14.93
C THR A 411 -9.54 3.39 13.66
N SER A 412 -8.93 3.12 12.51
CA SER A 412 -9.62 2.94 11.23
C SER A 412 -10.47 1.68 11.20
N ILE A 413 -11.60 1.75 10.50
CA ILE A 413 -12.26 0.53 10.02
C ILE A 413 -11.39 -0.01 8.88
N ARG A 414 -10.77 -1.16 9.11
CA ARG A 414 -9.73 -1.69 8.22
C ARG A 414 -10.29 -2.57 7.11
N ARG A 415 -11.42 -3.23 7.36
CA ARG A 415 -12.08 -4.10 6.39
C ARG A 415 -13.58 -3.90 6.46
N SER A 416 -14.23 -4.08 5.31
CA SER A 416 -15.67 -4.22 5.26
C SER A 416 -16.07 -5.32 4.28
N ILE A 417 -17.20 -5.95 4.53
CA ILE A 417 -17.74 -7.02 3.69
C ILE A 417 -19.25 -6.82 3.61
N PHE A 418 -19.77 -6.72 2.40
CA PHE A 418 -21.21 -6.82 2.20
C PHE A 418 -21.61 -8.30 2.19
N MET A 419 -22.77 -8.63 2.76
CA MET A 419 -23.33 -9.97 2.69
C MET A 419 -24.84 -9.89 2.68
N GLY A 420 -25.48 -10.72 1.86
CA GLY A 420 -26.93 -10.80 1.81
C GLY A 420 -27.44 -11.33 0.49
N ASN A 421 -28.75 -11.50 0.44
CA ASN A 421 -29.49 -11.83 -0.77
C ASN A 421 -30.86 -11.16 -0.72
N GLU A 422 -31.63 -11.30 -1.80
CA GLU A 422 -32.97 -10.71 -1.93
C GLU A 422 -33.93 -11.11 -0.79
N SER A 423 -33.73 -12.27 -0.16
CA SER A 423 -34.61 -12.77 0.91
C SER A 423 -34.25 -12.27 2.31
N THR A 424 -32.96 -12.02 2.59
CA THR A 424 -32.48 -11.58 3.92
C THR A 424 -32.28 -10.07 4.00
N GLY A 425 -32.21 -9.39 2.85
CA GLY A 425 -31.68 -8.04 2.74
C GLY A 425 -30.15 -8.04 2.75
N THR A 426 -29.57 -6.90 2.39
CA THR A 426 -28.12 -6.69 2.34
C THR A 426 -27.64 -6.09 3.66
N PHE A 427 -26.53 -6.64 4.16
CA PHE A 427 -25.85 -6.18 5.36
C PHE A 427 -24.42 -5.76 4.99
N VAL A 428 -23.89 -4.80 5.72
CA VAL A 428 -22.45 -4.47 5.71
C VAL A 428 -21.87 -4.85 7.06
N TYR A 429 -20.77 -5.58 7.02
CA TYR A 429 -19.95 -5.96 8.16
C TYR A 429 -18.74 -5.03 8.15
N ALA A 430 -18.50 -4.32 9.24
CA ALA A 430 -17.38 -3.40 9.39
C ALA A 430 -16.46 -3.89 10.50
N PHE A 431 -15.16 -3.95 10.24
CA PHE A 431 -14.15 -4.48 11.15
C PHE A 431 -13.12 -3.40 11.47
N SER A 432 -13.06 -2.96 12.74
CA SER A 432 -11.97 -2.14 13.27
C SER A 432 -11.19 -2.91 14.32
N SER A 433 -10.10 -2.33 14.82
CA SER A 433 -9.27 -2.93 15.87
C SER A 433 -10.02 -3.19 17.19
N ALA A 434 -11.02 -2.38 17.50
CA ALA A 434 -11.75 -2.42 18.75
C ALA A 434 -13.12 -3.11 18.65
N GLY A 435 -13.64 -3.34 17.45
CA GLY A 435 -14.97 -3.93 17.32
C GLY A 435 -15.40 -4.26 15.89
N VAL A 436 -16.47 -5.04 15.83
CA VAL A 436 -17.14 -5.45 14.60
C VAL A 436 -18.61 -5.07 14.70
N THR A 437 -19.14 -4.40 13.67
CA THR A 437 -20.57 -4.11 13.58
C THR A 437 -21.18 -4.72 12.33
N VAL A 438 -22.48 -4.99 12.40
CA VAL A 438 -23.30 -5.46 11.28
C VAL A 438 -24.47 -4.53 11.11
N THR A 439 -24.58 -3.89 9.96
CA THR A 439 -25.61 -2.87 9.68
C THR A 439 -26.43 -3.25 8.46
N ARG A 440 -27.76 -3.11 8.53
CA ARG A 440 -28.63 -3.29 7.35
C ARG A 440 -28.43 -2.12 6.40
N VAL A 441 -28.13 -2.41 5.13
CA VAL A 441 -27.86 -1.38 4.14
C VAL A 441 -29.14 -0.58 3.83
N ASP A 442 -30.30 -1.21 3.69
CA ASP A 442 -31.53 -0.54 3.23
C ASP A 442 -31.98 0.65 4.08
N ASN A 443 -31.76 0.58 5.40
CA ASN A 443 -32.28 1.54 6.37
C ASN A 443 -31.21 2.01 7.38
N MET A 444 -29.96 1.60 7.19
CA MET A 444 -28.84 1.91 8.07
C MET A 444 -29.03 1.51 9.54
N SER A 445 -29.88 0.51 9.83
CA SER A 445 -30.10 0.05 11.21
C SER A 445 -29.03 -0.96 11.64
N LEU A 446 -28.37 -0.69 12.77
CA LEU A 446 -27.45 -1.63 13.43
C LEU A 446 -28.20 -2.92 13.80
N SER A 447 -27.68 -4.05 13.35
CA SER A 447 -28.22 -5.39 13.62
C SER A 447 -27.48 -6.11 14.75
N ALA A 448 -26.16 -5.99 14.78
CA ALA A 448 -25.31 -6.60 15.79
C ALA A 448 -24.02 -5.80 15.97
N THR A 449 -23.44 -5.89 17.17
CA THR A 449 -22.14 -5.33 17.51
C THR A 449 -21.40 -6.32 18.39
N VAL A 450 -20.09 -6.42 18.20
CA VAL A 450 -19.16 -7.21 19.02
C VAL A 450 -17.96 -6.32 19.30
N GLU A 451 -17.67 -6.10 20.58
CA GLU A 451 -16.39 -5.51 20.99
C GLU A 451 -15.32 -6.59 20.91
N LEU A 452 -14.22 -6.28 20.24
CA LEU A 452 -13.05 -7.13 20.25
C LEU A 452 -12.26 -6.81 21.52
N PRO A 453 -11.68 -7.83 22.19
CA PRO A 453 -10.76 -7.56 23.29
C PRO A 453 -9.63 -6.71 22.70
N GLY A 454 -9.61 -5.43 23.08
CA GLY A 454 -8.61 -4.50 22.59
C GLY A 454 -7.20 -4.95 22.98
N LEU A 455 -6.20 -4.28 22.41
CA LEU A 455 -4.92 -4.13 23.08
C LEU A 455 -5.23 -3.51 24.45
N GLU A 456 -5.32 -4.33 25.51
CA GLU A 456 -5.25 -3.82 26.88
C GLU A 456 -4.03 -2.91 26.91
N SER A 457 -4.23 -1.62 27.18
CA SER A 457 -3.10 -0.76 27.46
C SER A 457 -2.32 -1.46 28.57
N ASN A 458 -1.07 -1.83 28.32
CA ASN A 458 -0.20 -2.35 29.38
C ASN A 458 -0.42 -1.46 30.60
N ASP A 459 -0.91 -2.05 31.69
CA ASP A 459 -1.14 -1.34 32.95
C ASP A 459 0.07 -0.44 33.22
N PRO A 460 -0.13 0.84 33.58
CA PRO A 460 0.99 1.73 33.84
C PRO A 460 1.86 1.09 34.94
N ILE A 461 3.12 0.84 34.59
CA ILE A 461 4.14 0.48 35.59
C ILE A 461 4.29 1.72 36.48
N TYR A 462 3.63 1.68 37.64
CA TYR A 462 3.85 2.68 38.70
C TYR A 462 5.29 2.56 39.17
N TYR A 463 6.12 3.55 38.85
CA TYR A 463 7.31 3.82 39.64
C TYR A 463 6.85 4.57 40.90
N ASP A 464 6.87 3.86 42.03
CA ASP A 464 6.77 4.44 43.37
C ASP A 464 8.06 5.23 43.62
N ASP A 465 8.08 6.51 43.24
CA ASP A 465 9.07 7.45 43.76
C ASP A 465 8.72 7.71 45.22
N GLY A 466 9.20 6.78 46.05
CA GLY A 466 9.02 6.79 47.49
C GLY A 466 9.46 8.12 48.11
N ASP A 467 8.67 8.54 49.09
CA ASP A 467 8.92 9.61 50.06
C ASP A 467 10.40 10.01 50.21
N THR A 468 10.75 11.20 49.71
CA THR A 468 11.86 11.97 50.30
C THR A 468 11.32 13.28 50.86
N VAL A 469 10.92 13.19 52.13
CA VAL A 469 10.78 14.33 53.03
C VAL A 469 12.10 15.12 53.03
N ARG A 470 12.08 16.35 52.53
CA ARG A 470 13.16 17.33 52.74
C ARG A 470 12.90 18.04 54.07
N PRO A 471 13.79 17.98 55.07
CA PRO A 471 13.74 18.90 56.20
C PRO A 471 14.36 20.24 55.82
N ASP A 472 13.69 21.32 56.23
CA ASP A 472 14.11 22.71 56.09
C ASP A 472 15.49 22.98 56.72
N GLY A 473 16.26 23.84 56.05
CA GLY A 473 17.17 24.80 56.67
C GLY A 473 18.67 24.48 56.62
N GLU A 474 19.41 25.17 55.74
CA GLU A 474 20.42 26.18 56.10
C GLU A 474 21.01 26.84 54.82
N GLU A 475 21.26 28.15 54.91
CA GLU A 475 21.71 29.08 53.87
C GLU A 475 23.23 29.01 53.57
N GLU A 476 23.66 29.84 52.60
CA GLU A 476 25.04 30.24 52.21
C GLU A 476 25.73 29.32 51.17
N ASP A 477 26.40 29.77 50.10
CA ASP A 477 26.64 31.10 49.56
C ASP A 477 27.12 30.97 48.09
N SER A 478 27.04 32.08 47.37
CA SER A 478 27.57 32.42 46.03
C SER A 478 28.81 31.67 45.48
N LYS A 479 28.82 31.41 44.16
CA LYS A 479 29.86 31.87 43.21
C LYS A 479 29.52 31.59 41.74
N GLU A 480 29.59 32.68 40.96
CA GLU A 480 29.79 32.72 39.51
C GLU A 480 31.06 31.95 39.14
N ASP A 481 31.06 31.27 37.99
CA ASP A 481 32.22 31.17 37.11
C ASP A 481 31.71 30.99 35.66
N ASP A 482 31.92 32.05 34.88
CA ASP A 482 31.95 32.05 33.42
C ASP A 482 33.06 31.14 32.92
N GLU A 483 32.82 30.34 31.87
CA GLU A 483 33.85 30.11 30.85
C GLU A 483 33.23 29.78 29.49
N SER A 484 33.79 30.46 28.48
CA SER A 484 33.41 30.41 27.07
C SER A 484 34.54 29.77 26.26
N SER A 485 34.21 29.04 25.18
CA SER A 485 34.97 28.79 23.94
C SER A 485 34.36 27.56 23.25
N SER A 486 33.72 27.68 22.08
CA SER A 486 34.23 27.89 20.71
C SER A 486 34.87 26.66 20.05
N SER A 487 34.39 26.42 18.82
CA SER A 487 35.04 25.87 17.62
C SER A 487 35.28 24.35 17.49
N ASP A 488 34.65 23.85 16.43
CA ASP A 488 35.18 23.02 15.34
C ASP A 488 35.61 21.56 15.62
N ASN A 489 34.83 20.63 15.07
CA ASN A 489 35.27 19.83 13.92
C ASN A 489 34.07 19.26 13.15
#